data_AF-A0A9R0EZ17-F1
#
_entry.id   AF-A0A9R0EZ17-F1
#
_cell.length_a   1.000
_cell.length_b   1.000
_cell.length_c   1.000
_cell.angle_alpha   90.00
_cell.angle_beta   90.00
_cell.angle_gamma   90.00
#
_symmetry.space_group_name_H-M   'P 1'
#
loop_
_entity.id
_entity.type
_entity.pdbx_description
1 polymer ?
#
loop_
_entity_poly.entity_id
_entity_poly.type
_entity_poly.pdbx_seq_one_letter_code
_entity_poly.pdbx_strand_id
1 'polypeptide(L)'
;MWYQIILFTTVCVFTYVLKKLHATGPNKFKFYFNFCIFYFLTSVLAAVIWPYFLLSPKNVRNAKIAVRLLKHVTKLYDLEWHLRDGEILAEDRGAVIISNHQSSLDILGMFNIWDVVDKLAAIAKKELFYIWPFGLSAYLAGVVFIDRSNAKGAYKQLKMTSEVMVKNKCDLETLADDPSEQYAEREEFEKQYYSLVATARQLISATRSRQAGDSSSESLQLKILQRGEYVETTVFNIAARWRE
;
A
#
# COMPACT_ATOMS: atom_id res chain seq x y z
N MET A 1 47.92 20.97 -10.18
CA MET A 1 47.23 22.01 -9.37
C MET A 1 45.71 21.85 -9.40
N TRP A 2 45.07 21.78 -10.58
CA TRP A 2 43.62 21.61 -10.71
C TRP A 2 43.03 20.40 -9.98
N TYR A 3 43.66 19.22 -10.07
CA TYR A 3 43.19 18.02 -9.35
C TYR A 3 43.14 18.22 -7.83
N GLN A 4 44.11 18.93 -7.25
CA GLN A 4 44.14 19.21 -5.80
C GLN A 4 43.00 20.16 -5.39
N ILE A 5 42.71 21.16 -6.22
CA ILE A 5 41.59 22.09 -6.01
C ILE A 5 40.24 21.37 -6.13
N ILE A 6 40.10 20.52 -7.15
CA ILE A 6 38.89 19.70 -7.36
C ILE A 6 38.69 18.76 -6.17
N LEU A 7 39.72 18.02 -5.77
CA LEU A 7 39.66 17.10 -4.63
C LEU A 7 39.28 17.81 -3.34
N PHE A 8 39.93 18.94 -3.04
CA PHE A 8 39.60 19.75 -1.85
C PHE A 8 38.15 20.24 -1.89
N THR A 9 37.70 20.76 -3.02
CA THR A 9 36.31 21.22 -3.19
C THR A 9 35.32 20.08 -3.02
N THR A 10 35.59 18.91 -3.60
CA THR A 10 34.77 17.70 -3.44
C THR A 10 34.68 17.27 -1.98
N VAL A 11 35.79 17.27 -1.24
CA VAL A 11 35.81 16.91 0.19
C VAL A 11 35.03 17.93 1.02
N CYS A 12 35.17 19.22 0.75
CA CYS A 12 34.40 20.28 1.45
C CYS A 12 32.89 20.17 1.19
N VAL A 13 32.48 19.92 -0.06
CA VAL A 13 31.07 19.70 -0.40
C VAL A 13 30.55 18.43 0.26
N PHE A 14 31.32 17.34 0.20
CA PHE A 14 30.95 16.05 0.81
C PHE A 14 30.77 16.17 2.33
N THR A 15 31.71 16.81 3.02
CA THR A 15 31.62 17.04 4.47
C THR A 15 30.44 17.97 4.85
N TYR A 16 30.15 19.00 4.05
CA TYR A 16 28.96 19.84 4.24
C TYR A 16 27.66 19.05 4.08
N VAL A 17 27.56 18.20 3.06
CA VAL A 17 26.40 17.33 2.83
C VAL A 17 26.23 16.34 3.99
N LEU A 18 27.31 15.65 4.41
CA LEU A 18 27.27 14.74 5.56
C LEU A 18 26.78 15.45 6.83
N LYS A 19 27.26 16.66 7.10
CA LYS A 19 26.81 17.47 8.25
C LYS A 19 25.31 17.78 8.18
N LYS A 20 24.77 18.08 6.99
CA LYS A 20 23.32 18.32 6.80
C LYS A 20 22.50 17.04 6.96
N LEU A 21 23.02 15.89 6.54
CA LEU A 21 22.35 14.59 6.70
C LEU A 21 22.32 14.11 8.15
N HIS A 22 23.39 14.34 8.90
CA HIS A 22 23.53 13.94 10.32
C HIS A 22 22.97 14.98 11.31
N ALA A 23 22.33 16.05 10.83
CA ALA A 23 21.69 17.02 11.71
C ALA A 23 20.54 16.35 12.48
N THR A 24 20.55 16.45 13.80
CA THR A 24 19.60 15.81 14.73
C THR A 24 18.23 16.52 14.81
N GLY A 25 17.99 17.52 13.96
CA GLY A 25 16.75 18.29 13.93
C GLY A 25 16.00 18.21 12.60
N PRO A 26 14.76 18.73 12.53
CA PRO A 26 13.95 18.74 11.31
C PRO A 26 14.67 19.53 10.21
N ASN A 27 15.12 18.81 9.18
CA ASN A 27 15.89 19.38 8.08
C ASN A 27 15.24 19.03 6.74
N LYS A 28 14.76 20.05 6.03
CA LYS A 28 14.16 19.89 4.69
C LYS A 28 15.10 19.16 3.73
N PHE A 29 16.41 19.43 3.80
CA PHE A 29 17.40 18.75 2.96
C PHE A 29 17.46 17.25 3.28
N LYS A 30 17.53 16.86 4.57
CA LYS A 30 17.52 15.45 4.99
C LYS A 30 16.24 14.75 4.50
N PHE A 31 15.09 15.43 4.63
CA PHE A 31 13.80 14.90 4.15
C PHE A 31 13.80 14.63 2.65
N TYR A 32 14.11 15.63 1.81
CA TYR A 32 14.13 15.46 0.36
C TYR A 32 15.20 14.47 -0.10
N PHE A 33 16.37 14.46 0.56
CA PHE A 33 17.41 13.48 0.28
C PHE A 33 16.94 12.04 0.56
N ASN A 34 16.34 11.80 1.74
CA ASN A 34 15.76 10.50 2.07
C ASN A 34 14.63 10.12 1.12
N PHE A 35 13.83 11.09 0.69
CA PHE A 35 12.77 10.89 -0.31
C PHE A 35 13.36 10.47 -1.65
N CYS A 36 14.39 11.15 -2.15
CA CYS A 36 15.09 10.74 -3.37
C CYS A 36 15.68 9.33 -3.25
N ILE A 37 16.31 9.01 -2.11
CA ILE A 37 16.85 7.67 -1.86
C ILE A 37 15.72 6.63 -1.86
N PHE A 38 14.59 6.90 -1.21
CA PHE A 38 13.45 5.99 -1.16
C PHE A 38 12.94 5.64 -2.57
N TYR A 39 12.70 6.63 -3.43
CA TYR A 39 12.26 6.40 -4.81
C TYR A 39 13.32 5.69 -5.64
N PHE A 40 14.59 6.05 -5.47
CA PHE A 40 15.70 5.41 -6.16
C PHE A 40 15.83 3.93 -5.78
N LEU A 41 15.88 3.61 -4.48
CA LEU A 41 15.98 2.23 -3.99
C LEU A 41 14.77 1.39 -4.41
N THR A 42 13.56 1.97 -4.36
CA THR A 42 12.34 1.29 -4.81
C THR A 42 12.41 0.98 -6.31
N SER A 43 12.90 1.92 -7.12
CA SER A 43 13.06 1.73 -8.57
C SER A 43 14.13 0.70 -8.90
N VAL A 44 15.27 0.73 -8.20
CA VAL A 44 16.36 -0.26 -8.37
C VAL A 44 15.85 -1.65 -7.99
N LEU A 45 15.17 -1.78 -6.84
CA LEU A 45 14.63 -3.07 -6.43
C LEU A 45 13.61 -3.58 -7.44
N ALA A 46 12.69 -2.72 -7.89
CA ALA A 46 11.73 -3.05 -8.95
C ALA A 46 12.44 -3.59 -10.20
N ALA A 47 13.49 -2.91 -10.68
CA ALA A 47 14.33 -3.35 -11.81
C ALA A 47 14.99 -4.72 -11.61
N VAL A 48 15.30 -5.11 -10.36
CA VAL A 48 15.93 -6.40 -10.05
C VAL A 48 14.90 -7.52 -9.91
N ILE A 49 13.74 -7.25 -9.33
CA ILE A 49 12.75 -8.29 -8.98
C ILE A 49 11.76 -8.60 -10.11
N TRP A 50 11.49 -7.66 -11.03
CA TRP A 50 10.50 -7.89 -12.09
C TRP A 50 10.77 -9.12 -12.96
N PRO A 51 12.02 -9.52 -13.29
CA PRO A 51 12.26 -10.74 -14.07
C PRO A 51 11.83 -11.99 -13.31
N TYR A 52 12.02 -12.01 -11.98
CA TYR A 52 11.54 -13.09 -11.13
C TYR A 52 10.00 -13.14 -11.11
N PHE A 53 9.33 -11.99 -11.09
CA PHE A 53 7.87 -11.94 -11.13
C PHE A 53 7.26 -12.40 -12.47
N LEU A 54 8.05 -12.47 -13.56
CA LEU A 54 7.60 -13.07 -14.82
C LEU A 54 7.32 -14.57 -14.71
N LEU A 55 7.91 -15.27 -13.72
CA LEU A 55 7.66 -16.69 -13.49
C LEU A 55 6.25 -16.94 -12.91
N SER A 56 5.66 -15.93 -12.28
CA SER A 56 4.35 -15.99 -11.62
C SER A 56 3.60 -14.67 -11.81
N PRO A 57 3.28 -14.28 -13.06
CA PRO A 57 2.75 -12.96 -13.35
C PRO A 57 1.39 -12.75 -12.68
N LYS A 58 1.18 -11.54 -12.13
CA LYS A 58 -0.03 -11.14 -11.39
C LYS A 58 -0.30 -11.94 -10.12
N ASN A 59 0.71 -12.58 -9.54
CA ASN A 59 0.56 -13.24 -8.25
C ASN A 59 0.71 -12.22 -7.11
N VAL A 60 -0.34 -12.00 -6.34
CA VAL A 60 -0.37 -11.07 -5.18
C VAL A 60 0.70 -11.39 -4.12
N ARG A 61 1.16 -12.64 -4.05
CA ARG A 61 2.23 -13.04 -3.12
C ARG A 61 3.60 -12.43 -3.48
N ASN A 62 3.79 -12.04 -4.75
CA ASN A 62 5.01 -11.38 -5.19
C ASN A 62 5.18 -10.01 -4.51
N ALA A 63 4.07 -9.31 -4.22
CA ALA A 63 4.11 -8.03 -3.50
C ALA A 63 4.76 -8.19 -2.12
N LYS A 64 4.45 -9.28 -1.41
CA LYS A 64 5.03 -9.59 -0.08
C LYS A 64 6.55 -9.72 -0.12
N ILE A 65 7.10 -10.29 -1.19
CA ILE A 65 8.57 -10.40 -1.39
C ILE A 65 9.19 -9.01 -1.52
N ALA A 66 8.61 -8.15 -2.36
CA ALA A 66 9.08 -6.77 -2.53
C ALA A 66 9.02 -5.98 -1.22
N VAL A 67 7.91 -6.11 -0.48
CA VAL A 67 7.67 -5.44 0.80
C VAL A 67 8.71 -5.81 1.84
N ARG A 68 9.02 -7.10 2.01
CA ARG A 68 10.02 -7.55 3.00
C ARG A 68 11.37 -6.88 2.79
N LEU A 69 11.73 -6.60 1.54
CA LEU A 69 12.95 -5.88 1.20
C LEU A 69 12.80 -4.36 1.39
N LEU A 70 11.69 -3.76 0.95
CA LEU A 70 11.44 -2.31 1.02
C LEU A 70 11.10 -1.79 2.42
N LYS A 71 10.55 -2.64 3.30
CA LYS A 71 10.20 -2.28 4.68
C LYS A 71 11.40 -1.76 5.46
N HIS A 72 12.62 -2.16 5.11
CA HIS A 72 13.83 -1.63 5.74
C HIS A 72 14.15 -0.17 5.37
N VAL A 73 13.61 0.34 4.26
CA VAL A 73 13.80 1.75 3.85
C VAL A 73 13.12 2.71 4.82
N THR A 74 12.11 2.24 5.56
CA THR A 74 11.48 3.01 6.65
C THR A 74 12.47 3.48 7.73
N LYS A 75 13.57 2.74 7.91
CA LYS A 75 14.64 3.11 8.86
C LYS A 75 15.37 4.40 8.47
N LEU A 76 15.34 4.81 7.20
CA LEU A 76 15.93 6.08 6.76
C LEU A 76 15.24 7.28 7.41
N TYR A 77 13.97 7.13 7.75
CA TYR A 77 13.15 8.16 8.34
C TYR A 77 13.10 8.08 9.86
N ASP A 78 13.88 7.21 10.50
CA ASP A 78 13.87 7.04 11.96
C ASP A 78 12.44 6.85 12.54
N LEU A 79 11.55 6.26 11.73
CA LEU A 79 10.15 6.01 12.09
C LEU A 79 10.02 4.66 12.80
N GLU A 80 9.27 4.66 13.89
CA GLU A 80 8.73 3.50 14.55
C GLU A 80 7.28 3.30 14.11
N TRP A 81 6.97 2.13 13.57
CA TRP A 81 5.65 1.77 13.10
C TRP A 81 4.95 0.87 14.11
N HIS A 82 3.76 1.27 14.54
CA HIS A 82 2.90 0.44 15.37
C HIS A 82 1.69 -0.01 14.55
N LEU A 83 1.64 -1.31 14.23
CA LEU A 83 0.48 -1.96 13.64
C LEU A 83 -0.45 -2.41 14.78
N ARG A 84 -1.66 -1.85 14.82
CA ARG A 84 -2.72 -2.27 15.74
C ARG A 84 -3.55 -3.38 15.09
N ASP A 85 -3.96 -4.34 15.91
CA ASP A 85 -4.82 -5.46 15.52
C ASP A 85 -4.29 -6.26 14.32
N GLY A 86 -2.96 -6.46 14.27
CA GLY A 86 -2.30 -7.14 13.16
C GLY A 86 -2.72 -8.62 13.04
N GLU A 87 -3.08 -9.26 14.14
CA GLU A 87 -3.61 -10.62 14.19
C GLU A 87 -4.91 -10.77 13.39
N ILE A 88 -5.75 -9.73 13.38
CA ILE A 88 -7.00 -9.69 12.62
C ILE A 88 -6.72 -9.64 11.12
N LEU A 89 -5.64 -8.96 10.72
CA LEU A 89 -5.16 -8.87 9.33
C LEU A 89 -4.36 -10.11 8.88
N ALA A 90 -3.80 -10.86 9.83
CA ALA A 90 -3.03 -12.07 9.55
C ALA A 90 -3.90 -13.28 9.21
N GLU A 91 -5.19 -13.25 9.58
CA GLU A 91 -6.12 -14.33 9.27
C GLU A 91 -6.27 -14.53 7.75
N ASP A 92 -6.26 -15.78 7.28
CA ASP A 92 -6.47 -16.12 5.86
C ASP A 92 -7.95 -15.98 5.47
N ARG A 93 -8.38 -14.73 5.33
CA ARG A 93 -9.72 -14.32 4.91
C ARG A 93 -9.63 -13.32 3.77
N GLY A 94 -10.76 -13.06 3.13
CA GLY A 94 -10.88 -11.89 2.25
C GLY A 94 -11.41 -10.70 3.06
N ALA A 95 -10.77 -9.56 2.90
CA ALA A 95 -11.10 -8.29 3.51
C ALA A 95 -10.90 -7.13 2.52
N VAL A 96 -11.47 -5.98 2.84
CA VAL A 96 -11.22 -4.73 2.12
C VAL A 96 -10.59 -3.74 3.09
N ILE A 97 -9.35 -3.35 2.81
CA ILE A 97 -8.58 -2.39 3.60
C ILE A 97 -8.72 -1.02 2.93
N ILE A 98 -9.20 -0.05 3.71
CA ILE A 98 -9.37 1.33 3.29
C ILE A 98 -8.49 2.18 4.18
N SER A 99 -7.65 3.01 3.56
CA SER A 99 -6.78 3.93 4.27
C SER A 99 -6.93 5.34 3.70
N ASN A 100 -6.82 6.33 4.58
CA ASN A 100 -6.70 7.72 4.17
C ASN A 100 -5.31 7.94 3.60
N HIS A 101 -5.22 8.52 2.40
CA HIS A 101 -3.98 8.78 1.70
C HIS A 101 -3.67 10.28 1.74
N GLN A 102 -2.69 10.65 2.56
CA GLN A 102 -2.21 12.02 2.68
C GLN A 102 -0.97 12.28 1.83
N SER A 103 -0.13 11.27 1.61
CA SER A 103 1.10 11.42 0.84
C SER A 103 1.64 10.09 0.32
N SER A 104 2.53 10.14 -0.67
CA SER A 104 3.22 8.93 -1.12
C SER A 104 4.06 8.23 -0.04
N LEU A 105 4.39 8.90 1.07
CA LEU A 105 5.08 8.27 2.20
C LEU A 105 4.20 7.29 2.98
N ASP A 106 2.88 7.33 2.80
CA ASP A 106 1.95 6.41 3.46
C ASP A 106 2.25 4.94 3.06
N ILE A 107 2.85 4.73 1.89
CA ILE A 107 3.31 3.42 1.41
C ILE A 107 4.32 2.77 2.35
N LEU A 108 5.14 3.57 3.06
CA LEU A 108 6.08 3.10 4.07
C LEU A 108 5.35 2.45 5.25
N GLY A 109 4.20 3.02 5.62
CA GLY A 109 3.29 2.43 6.61
C GLY A 109 2.67 1.16 6.07
N MET A 110 2.11 1.21 4.84
CA MET A 110 1.47 0.08 4.19
C MET A 110 2.37 -1.15 4.07
N PHE A 111 3.69 -0.99 3.87
CA PHE A 111 4.64 -2.10 3.92
C PHE A 111 4.56 -2.92 5.22
N ASN A 112 4.18 -2.32 6.34
CA ASN A 112 3.98 -3.06 7.59
C ASN A 112 2.67 -3.87 7.58
N ILE A 113 1.60 -3.39 6.94
CA ILE A 113 0.38 -4.17 6.70
C ILE A 113 0.68 -5.33 5.74
N TRP A 114 1.35 -5.06 4.62
CA TRP A 114 1.59 -6.05 3.55
C TRP A 114 2.53 -7.18 3.99
N ASP A 115 3.35 -6.95 5.01
CA ASP A 115 4.21 -7.98 5.60
C ASP A 115 3.38 -9.01 6.39
N VAL A 116 2.29 -8.56 7.03
CA VAL A 116 1.38 -9.40 7.82
C VAL A 116 0.35 -10.08 6.93
N VAL A 117 -0.21 -9.38 5.94
CA VAL A 117 -1.20 -9.92 5.01
C VAL A 117 -0.53 -10.79 3.95
N ASP A 118 -0.94 -12.07 3.83
CA ASP A 118 -0.29 -13.01 2.90
C ASP A 118 -0.66 -12.79 1.42
N LYS A 119 -1.90 -12.37 1.17
CA LYS A 119 -2.48 -12.20 -0.17
C LYS A 119 -3.17 -10.85 -0.27
N LEU A 120 -2.43 -9.83 -0.70
CA LEU A 120 -2.94 -8.47 -0.82
C LEU A 120 -2.84 -7.96 -2.25
N ALA A 121 -3.93 -7.43 -2.79
CA ALA A 121 -3.92 -6.66 -4.04
C ALA A 121 -4.21 -5.19 -3.75
N ALA A 122 -3.22 -4.33 -4.00
CA ALA A 122 -3.40 -2.88 -3.89
C ALA A 122 -4.05 -2.31 -5.16
N ILE A 123 -4.85 -1.26 -4.99
CA ILE A 123 -5.40 -0.46 -6.09
C ILE A 123 -4.64 0.84 -6.21
N ALA A 124 -4.16 1.14 -7.42
CA ALA A 124 -3.32 2.29 -7.72
C ALA A 124 -3.85 3.11 -8.90
N LYS A 125 -3.45 4.40 -8.97
CA LYS A 125 -3.71 5.29 -10.11
C LYS A 125 -3.05 4.74 -11.38
N LYS A 126 -3.74 4.70 -12.53
CA LYS A 126 -3.23 4.18 -13.81
C LYS A 126 -1.92 4.83 -14.26
N GLU A 127 -1.72 6.09 -13.92
CA GLU A 127 -0.51 6.86 -14.19
C GLU A 127 0.73 6.21 -13.55
N LEU A 128 0.58 5.59 -12.38
CA LEU A 128 1.68 4.92 -11.67
C LEU A 128 2.20 3.67 -12.39
N PHE A 129 1.39 3.06 -13.28
CA PHE A 129 1.83 1.96 -14.13
C PHE A 129 2.95 2.40 -15.09
N TYR A 130 2.95 3.67 -15.51
CA TYR A 130 3.90 4.20 -16.48
C TYR A 130 5.22 4.68 -15.85
N ILE A 131 5.37 4.55 -14.53
CA ILE A 131 6.64 4.82 -13.84
C ILE A 131 7.50 3.56 -13.90
N TRP A 132 8.31 3.41 -14.94
CA TRP A 132 9.17 2.23 -15.12
C TRP A 132 10.49 2.36 -14.35
N PRO A 133 11.00 1.28 -13.74
CA PRO A 133 10.53 -0.12 -13.78
C PRO A 133 9.48 -0.48 -12.70
N PHE A 134 9.11 0.46 -11.83
CA PHE A 134 8.21 0.24 -10.71
C PHE A 134 6.83 -0.27 -11.12
N GLY A 135 6.17 0.41 -12.07
CA GLY A 135 4.80 0.10 -12.50
C GLY A 135 4.67 -1.30 -13.10
N LEU A 136 5.65 -1.76 -13.90
CA LEU A 136 5.68 -3.14 -14.39
C LEU A 136 5.79 -4.14 -13.24
N SER A 137 6.71 -3.89 -12.31
CA SER A 137 6.94 -4.78 -11.15
C SER A 137 5.68 -4.89 -10.30
N ALA A 138 5.04 -3.76 -10.02
CA ALA A 138 3.78 -3.69 -9.28
C ALA A 138 2.64 -4.43 -10.00
N TYR A 139 2.52 -4.28 -11.33
CA TYR A 139 1.54 -5.03 -12.13
C TYR A 139 1.76 -6.54 -12.06
N LEU A 140 3.01 -6.99 -12.19
CA LEU A 140 3.37 -8.40 -12.05
C LEU A 140 3.17 -8.92 -10.62
N ALA A 141 3.20 -8.01 -9.63
CA ALA A 141 2.87 -8.30 -8.24
C ALA A 141 1.36 -8.29 -7.92
N GLY A 142 0.49 -8.11 -8.93
CA GLY A 142 -0.97 -8.18 -8.75
C GLY A 142 -1.62 -6.85 -8.37
N VAL A 143 -0.90 -5.72 -8.45
CA VAL A 143 -1.50 -4.37 -8.26
C VAL A 143 -2.49 -4.07 -9.38
N VAL A 144 -3.65 -3.55 -9.00
CA VAL A 144 -4.74 -3.19 -9.90
C VAL A 144 -4.72 -1.70 -10.18
N PHE A 145 -4.37 -1.35 -11.41
CA PHE A 145 -4.31 0.04 -11.86
C PHE A 145 -5.65 0.50 -12.41
N ILE A 146 -6.22 1.57 -11.85
CA ILE A 146 -7.53 2.12 -12.26
C ILE A 146 -7.39 3.51 -12.87
N ASP A 147 -8.20 3.77 -13.89
CA ASP A 147 -8.32 5.07 -14.54
C ASP A 147 -9.45 5.88 -13.89
N ARG A 148 -9.10 6.83 -13.02
CA ARG A 148 -10.10 7.60 -12.27
C ARG A 148 -10.85 8.61 -13.15
N SER A 149 -10.32 8.98 -14.31
CA SER A 149 -11.01 9.83 -15.30
C SER A 149 -12.10 9.08 -16.08
N ASN A 150 -12.15 7.76 -15.95
CA ASN A 150 -13.17 6.92 -16.58
C ASN A 150 -13.84 6.06 -15.51
N ALA A 151 -14.77 6.67 -14.77
CA ALA A 151 -15.49 6.04 -13.67
C ALA A 151 -16.11 4.67 -14.06
N LYS A 152 -16.76 4.59 -15.23
CA LYS A 152 -17.35 3.33 -15.73
C LYS A 152 -16.29 2.24 -15.96
N GLY A 153 -15.15 2.60 -16.53
CA GLY A 153 -14.02 1.71 -16.76
C GLY A 153 -13.40 1.22 -15.45
N ALA A 154 -13.13 2.15 -14.52
CA ALA A 154 -12.63 1.82 -13.19
C ALA A 154 -13.58 0.88 -12.45
N TYR A 155 -14.88 1.16 -12.46
CA TYR A 155 -15.89 0.31 -11.81
C TYR A 155 -15.89 -1.11 -12.38
N LYS A 156 -15.85 -1.25 -13.72
CA LYS A 156 -15.79 -2.57 -14.36
C LYS A 156 -14.55 -3.35 -13.92
N GLN A 157 -13.39 -2.70 -13.88
CA GLN A 157 -12.13 -3.32 -13.48
C GLN A 157 -12.14 -3.74 -12.01
N LEU A 158 -12.66 -2.87 -11.15
CA LEU A 158 -12.83 -3.13 -9.74
C LEU A 158 -13.81 -4.28 -9.47
N LYS A 159 -14.92 -4.37 -10.20
CA LYS A 159 -15.88 -5.47 -10.09
C LYS A 159 -15.29 -6.82 -10.49
N MET A 160 -14.58 -6.86 -11.62
CA MET A 160 -13.87 -8.09 -12.03
C MET A 160 -12.81 -8.49 -11.00
N THR A 161 -12.12 -7.51 -10.42
CA THR A 161 -11.11 -7.73 -9.38
C THR A 161 -11.75 -8.31 -8.12
N SER A 162 -12.85 -7.73 -7.63
CA SER A 162 -13.52 -8.21 -6.41
C SER A 162 -14.02 -9.65 -6.56
N GLU A 163 -14.59 -10.02 -7.72
CA GLU A 163 -15.01 -11.40 -8.00
C GLU A 163 -13.85 -12.40 -7.93
N VAL A 164 -12.69 -12.06 -8.52
CA VAL A 164 -11.48 -12.90 -8.49
C VAL A 164 -10.92 -13.02 -7.06
N MET A 165 -10.94 -11.92 -6.31
CA MET A 165 -10.37 -11.89 -4.96
C MET A 165 -11.22 -12.64 -3.94
N VAL A 166 -12.55 -12.58 -4.07
CA VAL A 166 -13.46 -13.41 -3.27
C VAL A 166 -13.18 -14.90 -3.51
N LYS A 167 -13.02 -15.29 -4.78
CA LYS A 167 -12.70 -16.68 -5.14
C LYS A 167 -11.35 -17.14 -4.56
N ASN A 168 -10.35 -16.26 -4.54
CA ASN A 168 -8.98 -16.58 -4.14
C ASN A 168 -8.66 -16.25 -2.67
N LYS A 169 -9.65 -15.74 -1.90
CA LYS A 169 -9.47 -15.23 -0.54
C LYS A 169 -8.28 -14.24 -0.47
N CYS A 170 -8.33 -13.20 -1.29
CA CYS A 170 -7.32 -12.14 -1.29
C CYS A 170 -7.92 -10.87 -0.68
N ASP A 171 -7.09 -10.12 0.05
CA ASP A 171 -7.42 -8.84 0.62
C ASP A 171 -7.21 -7.72 -0.39
N LEU A 172 -8.22 -6.85 -0.52
CA LEU A 172 -8.19 -5.71 -1.43
C LEU A 172 -7.87 -4.45 -0.65
N GLU A 173 -6.80 -3.77 -1.03
CA GLU A 173 -6.43 -2.52 -0.39
C GLU A 173 -6.58 -1.35 -1.33
N THR A 174 -7.08 -0.26 -0.76
CA THR A 174 -7.42 0.96 -1.45
C THR A 174 -6.96 2.17 -0.66
N LEU A 175 -6.27 3.06 -1.36
CA LEU A 175 -5.89 4.38 -0.87
C LEU A 175 -6.95 5.39 -1.34
N ALA A 176 -7.65 6.02 -0.40
CA ALA A 176 -8.58 7.11 -0.67
C ALA A 176 -7.83 8.43 -0.50
N ASP A 177 -7.74 9.25 -1.56
CA ASP A 177 -6.99 10.51 -1.55
C ASP A 177 -7.61 11.58 -0.64
N ASP A 178 -6.78 12.51 -0.14
CA ASP A 178 -7.18 13.68 0.66
C ASP A 178 -8.28 14.50 -0.05
N PRO A 179 -9.31 14.97 0.68
CA PRO A 179 -10.41 15.73 0.10
C PRO A 179 -10.06 17.06 -0.58
N SER A 180 -8.83 17.54 -0.45
CA SER A 180 -8.33 18.79 -1.05
C SER A 180 -7.90 18.67 -2.53
N GLU A 181 -7.66 17.46 -3.07
CA GLU A 181 -7.44 17.24 -4.51
C GLU A 181 -8.79 17.13 -5.24
N GLN A 182 -9.41 18.27 -5.57
CA GLN A 182 -10.70 18.34 -6.25
C GLN A 182 -10.62 17.88 -7.72
N TYR A 183 -11.32 16.76 -8.03
CA TYR A 183 -11.67 16.38 -9.40
C TYR A 183 -13.18 16.58 -9.62
N ALA A 184 -13.58 17.03 -10.81
CA ALA A 184 -14.98 17.31 -11.15
C ALA A 184 -15.90 16.06 -11.09
N GLU A 185 -15.33 14.85 -11.18
CA GLU A 185 -16.05 13.56 -11.18
C GLU A 185 -15.89 12.77 -9.87
N ARG A 186 -15.31 13.39 -8.83
CA ARG A 186 -14.95 12.71 -7.59
C ARG A 186 -16.14 12.11 -6.85
N GLU A 187 -17.24 12.84 -6.73
CA GLU A 187 -18.42 12.39 -5.99
C GLU A 187 -19.04 11.13 -6.62
N GLU A 188 -19.06 11.07 -7.96
CA GLU A 188 -19.52 9.90 -8.70
C GLU A 188 -18.56 8.72 -8.51
N PHE A 189 -17.25 8.95 -8.57
CA PHE A 189 -16.24 7.94 -8.30
C PHE A 189 -16.33 7.41 -6.86
N GLU A 190 -16.42 8.28 -5.85
CA GLU A 190 -16.53 7.90 -4.44
C GLU A 190 -17.80 7.10 -4.17
N LYS A 191 -18.95 7.53 -4.70
CA LYS A 191 -20.21 6.78 -4.57
C LYS A 191 -20.11 5.38 -5.20
N GLN A 192 -19.51 5.27 -6.38
CA GLN A 192 -19.31 3.98 -7.04
C GLN A 192 -18.27 3.11 -6.31
N TYR A 193 -17.22 3.73 -5.78
CA TYR A 193 -16.17 3.09 -4.99
C TYR A 193 -16.73 2.53 -3.67
N TYR A 194 -17.46 3.32 -2.89
CA TYR A 194 -18.12 2.87 -1.66
C TYR A 194 -19.18 1.80 -1.94
N SER A 195 -19.93 1.93 -3.04
CA SER A 195 -20.88 0.91 -3.50
C SER A 195 -20.19 -0.42 -3.84
N LEU A 196 -19.02 -0.36 -4.48
CA LEU A 196 -18.22 -1.53 -4.76
C LEU A 196 -17.63 -2.15 -3.48
N VAL A 197 -17.10 -1.35 -2.57
CA VAL A 197 -16.67 -1.83 -1.24
C VAL A 197 -17.84 -2.54 -0.56
N ALA A 198 -19.05 -1.96 -0.58
CA ALA A 198 -20.25 -2.57 -0.03
C ALA A 198 -20.62 -3.89 -0.75
N THR A 199 -20.48 -3.94 -2.07
CA THR A 199 -20.71 -5.16 -2.86
C THR A 199 -19.68 -6.25 -2.57
N ALA A 200 -18.40 -5.88 -2.50
CA ALA A 200 -17.31 -6.79 -2.12
C ALA A 200 -17.55 -7.33 -0.70
N ARG A 201 -17.98 -6.48 0.24
CA ARG A 201 -18.41 -6.89 1.59
C ARG A 201 -19.54 -7.93 1.54
N GLN A 202 -20.59 -7.70 0.74
CA GLN A 202 -21.70 -8.64 0.58
C GLN A 202 -21.27 -9.98 -0.04
N LEU A 203 -20.38 -9.96 -1.04
CA LEU A 203 -19.89 -11.18 -1.68
C LEU A 203 -19.00 -11.99 -0.73
N ILE A 204 -18.15 -11.32 0.06
CA ILE A 204 -17.33 -11.96 1.09
C ILE A 204 -18.22 -12.58 2.18
N SER A 205 -19.24 -11.86 2.67
CA SER A 205 -20.15 -12.37 3.70
C SER A 205 -21.00 -13.54 3.19
N ALA A 206 -21.52 -13.47 1.95
CA ALA A 206 -22.28 -14.56 1.34
C ALA A 206 -21.42 -15.81 1.04
N THR A 207 -20.14 -15.63 0.71
CA THR A 207 -19.20 -16.76 0.54
C THR A 207 -18.92 -17.43 1.88
N ARG A 208 -18.86 -16.66 2.97
CA ARG A 208 -18.68 -17.17 4.34
C ARG A 208 -19.92 -17.90 4.86
N SER A 209 -21.13 -17.37 4.65
CA SER A 209 -22.35 -18.08 5.05
C SER A 209 -22.53 -19.41 4.32
N ARG A 210 -22.08 -19.51 3.06
CA ARG A 210 -22.01 -20.78 2.32
C ARG A 210 -20.96 -21.76 2.87
N GLN A 211 -19.87 -21.28 3.46
CA GLN A 211 -18.85 -22.12 4.10
C GLN A 211 -19.21 -22.53 5.53
N ALA A 212 -20.02 -21.73 6.23
CA ALA A 212 -20.39 -21.93 7.63
C ALA A 212 -21.69 -22.74 7.84
N GLY A 213 -22.21 -23.40 6.81
CA GLY A 213 -23.37 -24.31 6.89
C GLY A 213 -23.13 -25.62 7.65
N ASP A 214 -22.06 -25.70 8.45
CA ASP A 214 -21.80 -26.78 9.42
C ASP A 214 -21.96 -26.21 10.84
N SER A 215 -22.84 -26.85 11.61
CA SER A 215 -23.74 -26.21 12.57
C SER A 215 -23.12 -25.98 13.95
N SER A 216 -22.97 -24.71 14.33
CA SER A 216 -22.85 -24.23 15.73
C SER A 216 -22.62 -22.71 15.85
N SER A 217 -22.32 -22.02 14.73
CA SER A 217 -21.85 -20.64 14.73
C SER A 217 -22.94 -19.55 14.63
N GLU A 218 -24.22 -19.90 14.42
CA GLU A 218 -25.31 -18.95 14.19
C GLU A 218 -25.53 -17.96 15.35
N SER A 219 -25.37 -18.42 16.59
CA SER A 219 -25.52 -17.59 17.79
C SER A 219 -24.34 -16.62 18.02
N LEU A 220 -23.15 -16.97 17.52
CA LEU A 220 -21.97 -16.11 17.53
C LEU A 220 -22.03 -15.10 16.37
N GLN A 221 -22.49 -15.54 15.19
CA GLN A 221 -22.64 -14.69 14.00
C GLN A 221 -23.65 -13.56 14.22
N LEU A 222 -24.79 -13.83 14.87
CA LEU A 222 -25.79 -12.82 15.22
C LEU A 222 -25.27 -11.82 16.28
N LYS A 223 -24.44 -12.27 17.23
CA LYS A 223 -23.80 -11.38 18.21
C LYS A 223 -22.72 -10.50 17.59
N ILE A 224 -21.99 -10.99 16.58
CA ILE A 224 -21.00 -10.22 15.82
C ILE A 224 -21.70 -9.21 14.88
N LEU A 225 -22.79 -9.63 14.22
CA LEU A 225 -23.62 -8.78 13.36
C LEU A 225 -24.26 -7.60 14.11
N GLN A 226 -24.70 -7.81 15.36
CA GLN A 226 -25.36 -6.78 16.16
C GLN A 226 -24.41 -5.82 16.89
N ARG A 227 -23.11 -6.13 16.98
CA ARG A 227 -22.14 -5.32 17.75
C ARG A 227 -21.46 -4.21 16.97
N GLY A 228 -21.70 -4.05 15.67
CA GLY A 228 -20.95 -3.07 14.87
C GLY A 228 -19.44 -3.32 14.83
N GLU A 229 -18.99 -4.52 15.24
CA GLU A 229 -17.60 -4.96 15.16
C GLU A 229 -17.34 -5.58 13.77
N TYR A 230 -17.47 -4.75 12.74
CA TYR A 230 -16.72 -4.97 11.51
C TYR A 230 -15.59 -3.98 11.58
N VAL A 231 -14.35 -4.44 11.38
CA VAL A 231 -13.19 -3.56 11.35
C VAL A 231 -13.31 -2.66 10.12
N GLU A 232 -14.11 -1.61 10.29
CA GLU A 232 -13.85 -0.30 9.76
C GLU A 232 -12.49 0.06 10.35
N THR A 233 -11.40 -0.28 9.65
CA THR A 233 -10.12 0.36 9.92
C THR A 233 -10.27 1.79 9.43
N THR A 234 -11.01 2.57 10.20
CA THR A 234 -11.08 4.01 10.07
C THR A 234 -9.68 4.53 10.39
N VAL A 235 -8.93 4.78 9.31
CA VAL A 235 -7.87 5.80 9.22
C VAL A 235 -6.59 5.59 10.07
N PHE A 236 -6.54 4.69 11.07
CA PHE A 236 -5.39 4.64 12.02
C PHE A 236 -4.99 3.22 12.53
N ASN A 237 -4.93 2.19 11.67
CA ASN A 237 -4.28 0.92 12.12
C ASN A 237 -2.75 1.00 12.11
N ILE A 238 -2.19 2.04 11.51
CA ILE A 238 -0.76 2.30 11.54
C ILE A 238 -0.53 3.72 12.06
N ALA A 239 0.23 3.81 13.14
CA ALA A 239 0.79 5.06 13.63
C ALA A 239 2.32 5.03 13.44
N ALA A 240 2.88 6.15 13.00
CA ALA A 240 4.31 6.37 12.96
C ALA A 240 4.72 7.33 14.08
N ARG A 241 5.76 6.99 14.84
CA ARG A 241 6.39 7.88 15.82
C ARG A 241 7.87 8.02 15.48
N TRP A 242 8.45 9.20 15.72
CA TRP A 242 9.92 9.34 15.67
C TRP A 242 10.52 8.51 16.80
N ARG A 243 11.56 7.74 16.49
CA ARG A 243 12.32 7.00 17.49
C ARG A 243 13.01 8.01 18.43
N GLU A 244 12.75 7.88 19.74
CA GLU A 244 13.41 8.66 20.80
C GLU A 244 14.89 8.27 20.96
#